data_AF-A0A9P9NHZ0-F1
#
_entry.id   AF-A0A9P9NHZ0-F1
#
_cell.length_a   1.000
_cell.length_b   1.000
_cell.length_c   1.000
_cell.angle_alpha   90.00
_cell.angle_beta   90.00
_cell.angle_gamma   90.00
#
_symmetry.space_group_name_H-M   'P 1'
#
loop_
_entity.id
_entity.type
_entity.pdbx_description
1 polymer ?
#
loop_
_entity_poly.entity_id
_entity_poly.type
_entity_poly.pdbx_seq_one_letter_code
_entity_poly.pdbx_strand_id
1 'polypeptide(L)'
;MLRIEEKMLAQHRLAGIDLAMNMYDDLPLLWDVSPPVTAFPQSEFTKHEYDRDGVLSKGVSFFNGSKIISLADIENGGWTASMITRWRAANPELVGTGKDVMAVFAREIGKALGGQDWVESGGATAILLFKKSL
;
A
#
# COMPACT_ATOMS: atom_id res chain seq x y z
N MET A 1 -5.27 1.65 -10.18
CA MET A 1 -5.48 2.00 -8.77
C MET A 1 -6.99 2.11 -8.51
N LEU A 2 -7.48 1.89 -7.28
CA LEU A 2 -8.93 1.85 -7.02
C LEU A 2 -9.51 3.26 -6.90
N ARG A 3 -10.75 3.46 -7.35
CA ARG A 3 -11.44 4.77 -7.37
C ARG A 3 -11.42 5.49 -6.01
N ILE A 4 -11.56 4.75 -4.92
CA ILE A 4 -11.55 5.30 -3.56
C ILE A 4 -10.19 5.90 -3.22
N GLU A 5 -9.11 5.24 -3.59
CA GLU A 5 -7.76 5.71 -3.35
C GLU A 5 -7.47 7.01 -4.12
N GLU A 6 -7.96 7.12 -5.36
CA GLU A 6 -7.76 8.28 -6.22
C GLU A 6 -8.68 9.47 -5.88
N LYS A 7 -9.94 9.21 -5.53
CA LYS A 7 -10.95 10.27 -5.41
C LYS A 7 -11.28 10.65 -3.98
N MET A 8 -11.17 9.73 -3.03
CA MET A 8 -11.56 9.96 -1.63
C MET A 8 -10.34 10.13 -0.72
N LEU A 9 -9.29 9.33 -0.93
CA LEU A 9 -8.11 9.31 -0.06
C LEU A 9 -6.93 10.15 -0.56
N ALA A 10 -6.89 10.51 -1.84
CA ALA A 10 -5.75 11.23 -2.43
C ALA A 10 -5.37 12.52 -1.69
N GLN A 11 -6.36 13.33 -1.29
CA GLN A 11 -6.13 14.57 -0.53
C GLN A 11 -5.58 14.35 0.90
N HIS A 12 -5.60 13.11 1.39
CA HIS A 12 -5.11 12.72 2.72
C HIS A 12 -3.78 11.97 2.65
N ARG A 13 -3.18 11.87 1.46
CA ARG A 13 -1.83 11.34 1.25
C ARG A 13 -0.78 12.34 1.72
N LEU A 14 0.34 11.78 2.16
CA LEU A 14 1.58 12.52 2.39
C LEU A 14 2.64 11.89 1.49
N ALA A 15 3.70 12.64 1.18
CA ALA A 15 4.78 12.20 0.30
C ALA A 15 5.36 10.81 0.66
N GLY A 16 5.45 10.49 1.96
CA GLY A 16 5.93 9.18 2.40
C GLY A 16 5.00 8.00 2.02
N ILE A 17 3.69 8.22 1.92
CA ILE A 17 2.76 7.21 1.41
C ILE A 17 2.92 7.06 -0.09
N ASP A 18 3.04 8.15 -0.85
CA ASP A 18 3.23 8.05 -2.30
C ASP A 18 4.51 7.28 -2.63
N LEU A 19 5.56 7.51 -1.85
CA LEU A 19 6.81 6.77 -1.96
C LEU A 19 6.67 5.27 -1.61
N ALA A 20 5.87 4.92 -0.60
CA ALA A 20 5.62 3.52 -0.30
C ALA A 20 4.77 2.84 -1.39
N MET A 21 3.76 3.55 -1.91
CA MET A 21 2.83 3.06 -2.93
C MET A 21 3.49 2.85 -4.29
N ASN A 22 4.50 3.64 -4.65
CA ASN A 22 5.31 3.45 -5.85
C ASN A 22 6.52 2.53 -5.62
N MET A 23 6.54 1.76 -4.53
CA MET A 23 7.63 0.82 -4.21
C MET A 23 9.00 1.50 -4.12
N TYR A 24 9.05 2.75 -3.64
CA TYR A 24 10.27 3.54 -3.46
C TYR A 24 11.02 3.84 -4.77
N ASP A 25 10.31 3.95 -5.89
CA ASP A 25 10.92 4.28 -7.19
C ASP A 25 11.65 5.63 -7.15
N ASP A 26 11.08 6.61 -6.44
CA ASP A 26 11.61 7.97 -6.35
C ASP A 26 12.40 8.23 -5.06
N LEU A 27 12.77 7.19 -4.30
CA LEU A 27 13.49 7.37 -3.03
C LEU A 27 14.93 7.81 -3.33
N PRO A 28 15.37 9.00 -2.87
CA PRO A 28 16.77 9.38 -3.00
C PRO A 28 17.67 8.36 -2.31
N LEU A 29 18.63 7.80 -3.04
CA LEU A 29 19.53 6.80 -2.49
C LEU A 29 20.71 7.48 -1.78
N LEU A 30 21.50 6.67 -1.09
CA LEU A 30 22.60 7.11 -0.22
C LEU A 30 23.64 7.99 -0.91
N TRP A 31 23.79 7.86 -2.23
CA TRP A 31 24.73 8.61 -3.07
C TRP A 31 24.10 9.86 -3.72
N ASP A 32 22.77 9.97 -3.71
CA ASP A 32 22.04 11.10 -4.29
C ASP A 32 21.83 12.24 -3.27
N VAL A 33 22.03 11.97 -1.98
CA VAL A 33 21.92 12.96 -0.90
C VAL A 33 23.19 13.80 -0.74
N SER A 34 23.08 14.95 -0.07
CA SER A 34 24.21 15.86 0.19
C SER A 34 24.48 15.99 1.71
N PRO A 35 25.68 15.62 2.20
CA PRO A 35 26.78 14.99 1.46
C PRO A 35 26.48 13.50 1.11
N PRO A 36 27.05 12.95 0.01
CA PRO A 36 26.89 11.54 -0.32
C PRO A 36 27.46 10.61 0.75
N VAL A 37 26.76 9.50 1.01
CA VAL A 37 27.18 8.47 1.96
C VAL A 37 27.97 7.38 1.23
N THR A 38 29.30 7.48 1.24
CA THR A 38 30.21 6.60 0.49
C THR A 38 30.51 5.26 1.17
N ALA A 39 30.05 5.05 2.40
CA ALA A 39 30.26 3.80 3.16
C ALA A 39 29.53 2.58 2.56
N PHE A 40 28.64 2.80 1.61
CA PHE A 40 27.90 1.78 0.88
C PHE A 40 28.24 1.93 -0.61
N PRO A 41 28.85 0.93 -1.28
CA PRO A 41 29.12 1.03 -2.70
C PRO A 41 27.83 0.91 -3.51
N GLN A 42 27.60 1.83 -4.44
CA GLN A 42 26.43 1.79 -5.34
C GLN A 42 26.39 0.51 -6.18
N SER A 43 27.54 -0.05 -6.57
CA SER A 43 27.64 -1.31 -7.32
C SER A 43 27.17 -2.54 -6.55
N GLU A 44 27.02 -2.44 -5.22
CA GLU A 44 26.53 -3.53 -4.35
C GLU A 44 25.09 -3.31 -3.88
N PHE A 45 24.41 -2.26 -4.37
CA PHE A 45 22.99 -2.05 -4.13
C PHE A 45 22.15 -2.98 -4.99
N THR A 46 21.15 -3.61 -4.37
CA THR A 46 20.10 -4.32 -5.11
C THR A 46 18.72 -3.93 -4.63
N LYS A 47 17.78 -3.81 -5.57
CA LYS A 47 16.35 -3.65 -5.31
C LYS A 47 15.64 -4.89 -5.84
N HIS A 48 14.88 -5.55 -4.96
CA HIS A 48 13.97 -6.62 -5.36
C HIS A 48 12.54 -6.15 -5.21
N GLU A 49 11.72 -6.47 -6.20
CA GLU A 49 10.31 -6.11 -6.24
C GLU A 49 9.47 -7.36 -6.49
N TYR A 50 8.38 -7.45 -5.75
CA TYR A 50 7.43 -8.56 -5.84
C TYR A 50 6.00 -8.04 -5.86
N ASP A 51 5.17 -8.70 -6.65
CA ASP A 51 3.71 -8.53 -6.72
C ASP A 51 3.22 -7.10 -6.97
N ARG A 52 4.03 -6.30 -7.69
CA ARG A 52 3.69 -4.92 -8.09
C ARG A 52 2.33 -4.90 -8.78
N ASP A 53 1.51 -3.92 -8.41
CA ASP A 53 0.14 -3.74 -8.92
C ASP A 53 -0.78 -4.97 -8.74
N GLY A 54 -0.45 -5.86 -7.80
CA GLY A 54 -1.19 -7.10 -7.56
C GLY A 54 -0.89 -8.24 -8.54
N VAL A 55 0.12 -8.09 -9.40
CA VAL A 55 0.53 -9.12 -10.37
C VAL A 55 1.50 -10.10 -9.71
N LEU A 56 1.00 -11.28 -9.33
CA LEU A 56 1.77 -12.27 -8.57
C LEU A 56 3.07 -12.69 -9.28
N SER A 57 4.22 -12.40 -8.67
CA SER A 57 5.55 -12.69 -9.26
C SER A 57 5.81 -14.18 -9.43
N LYS A 58 5.16 -15.04 -8.62
CA LYS A 58 5.25 -16.50 -8.71
C LYS A 58 3.97 -17.15 -9.23
N GLY A 59 2.95 -16.37 -9.58
CA GLY A 59 1.66 -16.86 -10.11
C GLY A 59 0.77 -17.66 -9.15
N VAL A 60 1.21 -17.93 -7.91
CA VAL A 60 0.47 -18.77 -6.94
C VAL A 60 -0.02 -17.96 -5.74
N SER A 61 0.88 -17.23 -5.08
CA SER A 61 0.58 -16.43 -3.89
C SER A 61 1.42 -15.15 -3.89
N PHE A 62 1.02 -14.18 -3.07
CA PHE A 62 1.89 -13.04 -2.76
C PHE A 62 3.19 -13.51 -2.08
N PHE A 63 4.26 -12.75 -2.28
CA PHE A 63 5.62 -13.00 -1.79
C PHE A 63 5.66 -13.17 -0.27
N ASN A 64 4.96 -12.29 0.45
CA ASN A 64 4.86 -12.34 1.90
C ASN A 64 3.68 -13.21 2.40
N GLY A 65 3.17 -14.07 1.53
CA GLY A 65 1.98 -14.89 1.76
C GLY A 65 0.67 -14.15 1.46
N SER A 66 -0.35 -14.94 1.19
CA SER A 66 -1.73 -14.48 1.00
C SER A 66 -2.60 -14.85 2.19
N LYS A 67 -3.69 -14.12 2.37
CA LYS A 67 -4.76 -14.45 3.31
C LYS A 67 -6.12 -14.26 2.65
N ILE A 68 -7.05 -15.14 2.97
CA ILE A 68 -8.47 -14.92 2.65
C ILE A 68 -9.01 -13.92 3.68
N ILE A 69 -9.63 -12.85 3.22
CA ILE A 69 -10.29 -11.85 4.06
C ILE A 69 -11.72 -11.65 3.55
N SER A 70 -12.67 -11.48 4.48
CA SER A 70 -14.05 -11.14 4.12
C SER A 70 -14.21 -9.66 3.80
N LEU A 71 -15.30 -9.28 3.14
CA LEU A 71 -15.66 -7.86 2.96
C LEU A 71 -15.91 -7.17 4.31
N ALA A 72 -16.40 -7.92 5.31
CA ALA A 72 -16.54 -7.42 6.67
C ALA A 72 -15.18 -7.13 7.32
N ASP A 73 -14.16 -7.95 7.06
CA ASP A 73 -12.78 -7.68 7.51
C ASP A 73 -12.19 -6.45 6.82
N ILE A 74 -12.52 -6.25 5.54
CA ILE A 74 -12.12 -5.05 4.79
C ILE A 74 -12.79 -3.80 5.39
N GLU A 75 -14.11 -3.83 5.61
CA GLU A 75 -14.86 -2.70 6.19
C GLU A 75 -14.35 -2.33 7.58
N ASN A 76 -14.09 -3.35 8.41
CA ASN A 76 -13.53 -3.17 9.75
C ASN A 76 -12.00 -2.96 9.73
N GLY A 77 -11.37 -3.01 8.57
CA GLY A 77 -9.94 -2.83 8.38
C GLY A 77 -9.53 -1.36 8.28
N GLY A 78 -8.27 -1.13 7.90
CA GLY A 78 -7.78 0.21 7.54
C GLY A 78 -7.53 1.18 8.70
N TRP A 79 -7.79 0.80 9.95
CA TRP A 79 -7.55 1.66 11.14
C TRP A 79 -6.11 2.13 11.28
N THR A 80 -5.15 1.34 10.83
CA THR A 80 -3.71 1.67 10.86
C THR A 80 -3.25 2.44 9.63
N ALA A 81 -4.06 2.52 8.57
CA ALA A 81 -3.69 3.27 7.38
C ALA A 81 -3.88 4.76 7.64
N SER A 82 -2.76 5.49 7.71
CA SER A 82 -2.78 6.91 8.10
C SER A 82 -3.69 7.79 7.23
N MET A 83 -3.88 7.45 5.96
CA MET A 83 -4.83 8.16 5.07
C MET A 83 -6.27 8.03 5.55
N ILE A 84 -6.68 6.85 6.02
CA ILE A 84 -8.03 6.60 6.53
C ILE A 84 -8.23 7.36 7.85
N THR A 85 -7.23 7.35 8.74
CA THR A 85 -7.26 8.14 9.98
C THR A 85 -7.49 9.63 9.68
N ARG A 86 -6.75 10.19 8.71
CA ARG A 86 -6.91 11.60 8.29
C ARG A 86 -8.27 11.87 7.63
N TRP A 87 -8.76 10.95 6.79
CA TRP A 87 -10.08 11.07 6.19
C TRP A 87 -11.18 11.08 7.25
N ARG A 88 -11.13 10.16 8.22
CA ARG A 88 -12.10 10.09 9.33
C ARG A 88 -12.05 11.33 10.22
N ALA A 89 -10.87 11.87 10.48
CA ALA A 89 -10.71 13.13 11.22
C ALA A 89 -11.34 14.33 10.49
N ALA A 90 -11.30 14.34 9.15
CA ALA A 90 -11.89 15.39 8.32
C ALA A 90 -13.40 15.21 8.06
N ASN A 91 -13.95 14.00 8.26
CA ASN A 91 -15.35 13.65 8.00
C ASN A 91 -15.97 12.92 9.21
N PRO A 92 -15.91 13.47 10.43
CA PRO A 92 -16.31 12.77 11.65
C PRO A 92 -17.77 12.29 11.63
N GLU A 93 -18.65 13.03 10.95
CA GLU A 93 -20.08 12.72 10.81
C GLU A 93 -20.37 11.53 9.90
N LEU A 94 -19.42 11.11 9.06
CA LEU A 94 -19.56 9.97 8.17
C LEU A 94 -19.00 8.68 8.78
N VAL A 95 -18.19 8.78 9.83
CA VAL A 95 -17.54 7.64 10.49
C VAL A 95 -18.59 6.70 11.09
N GLY A 96 -18.44 5.40 10.84
CA GLY A 96 -19.38 4.38 11.32
C GLY A 96 -20.73 4.35 10.61
N THR A 97 -20.91 5.16 9.56
CA THR A 97 -22.09 5.11 8.69
C THR A 97 -21.79 4.30 7.42
N GLY A 98 -22.79 3.95 6.62
CA GLY A 98 -22.60 3.34 5.29
C GLY A 98 -21.88 4.25 4.27
N LYS A 99 -21.54 5.48 4.66
CA LYS A 99 -20.72 6.44 3.90
C LYS A 99 -19.28 6.53 4.42
N ASP A 100 -18.90 5.82 5.49
CA ASP A 100 -17.50 5.68 5.88
C ASP A 100 -16.70 5.12 4.71
N VAL A 101 -15.49 5.63 4.50
CA VAL A 101 -14.65 5.26 3.34
C VAL A 101 -14.45 3.75 3.22
N MET A 102 -14.33 3.02 4.33
CA MET A 102 -14.16 1.56 4.31
C MET A 102 -15.47 0.81 4.03
N ALA A 103 -16.61 1.34 4.47
CA ALA A 103 -17.92 0.80 4.12
C ALA A 103 -18.24 1.01 2.63
N VAL A 104 -17.84 2.17 2.06
CA VAL A 104 -17.91 2.41 0.62
C VAL A 104 -17.00 1.41 -0.11
N PHE A 105 -15.78 1.20 0.38
CA PHE A 105 -14.80 0.31 -0.25
C PHE A 105 -15.24 -1.14 -0.29
N ALA A 106 -15.64 -1.70 0.85
CA ALA A 106 -16.13 -3.08 0.93
C ALA A 106 -17.32 -3.31 0.00
N ARG A 107 -18.24 -2.34 -0.07
CA ARG A 107 -19.39 -2.38 -0.98
C ARG A 107 -18.99 -2.31 -2.46
N GLU A 108 -18.02 -1.48 -2.83
CA GLU A 108 -17.54 -1.41 -4.21
C GLU A 108 -16.83 -2.69 -4.64
N ILE A 109 -16.01 -3.28 -3.76
CA ILE A 109 -15.40 -4.60 -3.99
C ILE A 109 -16.48 -5.66 -4.17
N GLY A 110 -17.45 -5.77 -3.25
CA GLY A 110 -18.50 -6.80 -3.34
C GLY A 110 -19.33 -6.70 -4.62
N LYS A 111 -19.58 -5.48 -5.11
CA LYS A 111 -20.21 -5.27 -6.42
C LYS A 111 -19.34 -5.76 -7.57
N ALA A 112 -18.04 -5.45 -7.55
CA ALA A 112 -17.10 -5.89 -8.58
C ALA A 112 -16.94 -7.42 -8.62
N LEU A 113 -17.08 -8.09 -7.47
CA LEU A 113 -17.00 -9.54 -7.34
C LEU A 113 -18.32 -10.28 -7.63
N GLY A 114 -19.40 -9.58 -8.01
CA GLY A 114 -20.67 -10.23 -8.34
C GLY A 114 -21.38 -10.89 -7.16
N GLY A 115 -21.17 -10.40 -5.93
CA GLY A 115 -21.83 -10.91 -4.72
C GLY A 115 -20.98 -11.86 -3.88
N GLN A 116 -19.74 -12.18 -4.28
CA GLN A 116 -18.77 -12.83 -3.41
C GLN A 116 -18.38 -11.89 -2.25
N ASP A 117 -18.29 -12.45 -1.04
CA ASP A 117 -18.08 -11.71 0.21
C ASP A 117 -16.67 -11.89 0.79
N TRP A 118 -15.72 -12.39 0.01
CA TRP A 118 -14.32 -12.57 0.40
C TRP A 118 -13.38 -12.32 -0.77
N VAL A 119 -12.09 -12.07 -0.47
CA VAL A 119 -11.00 -11.98 -1.44
C VAL A 119 -9.75 -12.64 -0.89
N GLU A 120 -8.89 -13.12 -1.78
CA GLU A 120 -7.49 -13.37 -1.43
C GLU A 120 -6.72 -12.04 -1.47
N SER A 121 -6.01 -11.75 -0.39
CA SER A 121 -5.29 -10.49 -0.19
C SER A 121 -3.84 -10.75 0.21
N GLY A 122 -2.94 -9.91 -0.27
CA GLY A 122 -1.56 -9.82 0.14
C GLY A 122 -0.99 -8.44 -0.21
N GLY A 123 0.32 -8.30 -0.24
CA GLY A 123 0.97 -7.01 -0.44
C GLY A 123 2.13 -7.08 -1.42
N ALA A 124 2.18 -6.11 -2.33
CA ALA A 124 3.39 -5.80 -3.09
C ALA A 124 4.54 -5.50 -2.13
N THR A 125 5.75 -5.97 -2.45
CA THR A 125 6.90 -5.88 -1.56
C THR A 125 8.12 -5.36 -2.31
N ALA A 126 8.73 -4.30 -1.80
CA ALA A 126 10.04 -3.81 -2.23
C ALA A 126 11.06 -4.07 -1.13
N ILE A 127 12.21 -4.65 -1.50
CA ILE A 127 13.35 -4.87 -0.59
C ILE A 127 14.54 -4.14 -1.18
N LEU A 128 15.05 -3.15 -0.46
CA LEU A 128 16.26 -2.40 -0.81
C LEU A 128 17.40 -2.93 0.07
N LEU A 129 18.41 -3.52 -0.57
CA LEU A 129 19.57 -4.11 0.10
C LEU A 129 20.79 -3.23 -0.15
N PHE A 130 21.45 -2.85 0.94
CA PHE A 130 22.68 -2.08 0.93
C PHE A 130 23.77 -2.86 1.65
N LYS A 131 24.91 -3.08 0.98
CA LYS A 131 26.08 -3.69 1.60
C LYS A 131 27.06 -2.60 2.02
N LYS A 132 27.43 -2.63 3.30
CA LYS A 132 28.42 -1.71 3.86
C LYS A 132 29.83 -2.21 3.51
N SER A 133 30.70 -1.32 3.06
CA SER A 133 32.12 -1.62 2.96
C SER A 133 32.72 -1.89 4.35
N LEU A 134 33.58 -2.91 4.44
CA LEU A 134 34.38 -3.20 5.63
C LEU A 134 35.53 -2.20 5.77
#